data_AF-A0A352GIX1-F1
#
_entry.id   AF-A0A352GIX1-F1
#
_cell.length_a   1.000
_cell.length_b   1.000
_cell.length_c   1.000
_cell.angle_alpha   90.00
_cell.angle_beta   90.00
_cell.angle_gamma   90.00
#
_symmetry.space_group_name_H-M   'P 1'
#
loop_
_entity.id
_entity.type
_entity.pdbx_description
1 polymer ?
#
loop_
_entity_poly.entity_id
_entity_poly.type
_entity_poly.pdbx_seq_one_letter_code
_entity_poly.pdbx_strand_id
1 'polypeptide(L)'
;MAAPDVKVIFFDVFGTVVDWRSSLLRLLAEYGAREGIDADWPGFLAAWKAGYRPAMDAVISGERPYFNLDEMYLERMNQVVGEFGLEGLTEAQKQEILHLWLKIDPWPDAVEGLTRLAKKYTLVTLSNGSFAWLTAIAKHGGLPFDAILTAENAQVYKPHPRAYLTAIELMGM
;
A
#
# COMPACT_ATOMS: atom_id res chain seq x y z
N MET A 1 22.90 27.72 4.46
CA MET A 1 21.92 27.54 5.55
C MET A 1 22.21 26.18 6.17
N ALA A 2 22.30 26.08 7.50
CA ALA A 2 22.34 24.77 8.15
C ALA A 2 21.03 24.04 7.85
N ALA A 3 21.09 22.74 7.56
CA ALA A 3 19.88 21.95 7.41
C ALA A 3 19.07 22.06 8.71
N PRO A 4 17.73 22.21 8.64
CA PRO A 4 16.88 22.24 9.82
C PRO A 4 17.13 20.99 10.67
N ASP A 5 16.95 21.11 11.99
CA ASP A 5 17.08 19.99 12.93
C ASP A 5 15.92 19.01 12.73
N VAL A 6 16.11 18.07 11.80
CA VAL A 6 15.11 17.04 11.47
C VAL A 6 14.97 16.08 12.65
N LYS A 7 13.75 15.94 13.17
CA LYS A 7 13.41 15.02 14.27
C LYS A 7 12.68 13.76 13.78
N VAL A 8 11.82 13.93 12.78
CA VAL A 8 10.95 12.89 12.24
C VAL A 8 11.19 12.75 10.75
N ILE A 9 11.29 11.52 10.25
CA ILE A 9 11.34 11.22 8.82
C ILE A 9 10.09 10.42 8.45
N PHE A 10 9.29 11.00 7.55
CA PHE A 10 8.12 10.33 6.99
C PHE A 10 8.50 9.57 5.72
N PHE A 11 8.05 8.33 5.60
CA PHE A 11 8.32 7.46 4.45
C PHE A 11 7.05 7.17 3.66
N ASP A 12 7.09 7.47 2.36
CA ASP A 12 6.26 6.69 1.44
C ASP A 12 6.65 5.21 1.50
N VAL A 13 5.71 4.29 1.27
CA VAL A 13 5.93 2.85 1.48
C VAL A 13 5.96 2.07 0.16
N PHE A 14 4.89 2.12 -0.63
CA PHE A 14 4.77 1.32 -1.85
C PHE A 14 5.72 1.81 -2.94
N GLY A 15 6.75 1.02 -3.24
CA GLY A 15 7.77 1.33 -4.24
C GLY A 15 8.99 2.04 -3.65
N THR A 16 8.79 2.83 -2.59
CA THR A 16 9.89 3.50 -1.88
C THR A 16 10.60 2.57 -0.89
N VAL A 17 9.84 1.82 -0.08
CA VAL A 17 10.38 0.94 0.97
C VAL A 17 10.19 -0.54 0.61
N VAL A 18 9.12 -0.85 -0.13
CA VAL A 18 8.75 -2.23 -0.44
C VAL A 18 8.58 -2.49 -1.95
N ASP A 19 8.98 -3.68 -2.39
CA ASP A 19 8.84 -4.15 -3.77
C ASP A 19 7.47 -4.80 -3.98
N TRP A 20 6.45 -3.96 -4.08
CA TRP A 20 5.07 -4.42 -4.26
C TRP A 20 4.85 -5.23 -5.53
N ARG A 21 5.57 -4.89 -6.62
CA ARG A 21 5.31 -5.51 -7.92
C ARG A 21 5.84 -6.93 -7.97
N SER A 22 7.12 -7.14 -7.62
CA SER A 22 7.70 -8.47 -7.66
C SER A 22 7.05 -9.39 -6.62
N SER A 23 6.75 -8.85 -5.43
CA SER A 23 6.04 -9.59 -4.38
C SER A 23 4.68 -10.09 -4.87
N LEU A 24 3.85 -9.22 -5.45
CA LEU A 24 2.52 -9.64 -5.92
C LEU A 24 2.57 -10.59 -7.10
N LEU A 25 3.48 -10.39 -8.06
CA LEU A 25 3.62 -11.34 -9.18
C LEU A 25 3.97 -12.74 -8.67
N ARG A 26 4.90 -12.83 -7.72
CA ARG A 26 5.27 -14.08 -7.07
C ARG A 26 4.08 -14.69 -6.31
N LEU A 27 3.43 -13.91 -5.45
CA LEU A 27 2.33 -14.36 -4.60
C LEU A 27 1.09 -14.77 -5.41
N LEU A 28 0.76 -14.06 -6.50
CA LEU A 28 -0.33 -14.43 -7.40
C LEU A 28 -0.05 -15.73 -8.15
N ALA A 29 1.19 -15.93 -8.61
CA ALA A 29 1.60 -17.18 -9.24
C ALA A 29 1.55 -18.36 -8.25
N GLU A 30 2.03 -18.16 -7.02
CA GLU A 30 1.92 -19.15 -5.93
C GLU A 30 0.46 -19.49 -5.61
N TYR A 31 -0.41 -18.48 -5.53
CA TYR A 31 -1.84 -18.64 -5.33
C TYR A 31 -2.48 -19.44 -6.47
N GLY A 32 -2.23 -19.06 -7.73
CA GLY A 32 -2.76 -19.76 -8.90
C GLY A 32 -2.34 -21.23 -8.95
N ALA A 33 -1.06 -21.52 -8.69
CA ALA A 33 -0.56 -22.90 -8.64
C ALA A 33 -1.23 -23.74 -7.53
N ARG A 34 -1.49 -23.13 -6.37
CA ARG A 34 -2.14 -23.79 -5.23
C ARG A 34 -3.62 -24.08 -5.48
N GLU A 35 -4.33 -23.14 -6.11
CA GLU A 35 -5.76 -23.24 -6.39
C GLU A 35 -6.08 -23.94 -7.72
N GLY A 36 -5.05 -24.27 -8.53
CA GLY A 36 -5.25 -24.84 -9.86
C GLY A 36 -5.84 -23.84 -10.86
N ILE A 37 -5.56 -22.54 -10.68
CA ILE A 37 -6.06 -21.45 -11.52
C ILE A 37 -4.92 -20.98 -12.43
N ASP A 38 -5.10 -21.22 -13.74
CA ASP A 38 -4.24 -20.69 -14.79
C ASP A 38 -4.81 -19.37 -15.33
N ALA A 39 -4.06 -18.29 -15.18
CA ALA A 39 -4.45 -16.94 -15.59
C ALA A 39 -3.21 -16.09 -15.92
N ASP A 40 -3.40 -15.06 -16.75
CA ASP A 40 -2.37 -14.03 -16.96
C ASP A 40 -2.26 -13.12 -15.72
N TRP A 41 -1.57 -13.62 -14.68
CA TRP A 41 -1.35 -12.88 -13.43
C TRP A 41 -0.63 -11.54 -13.62
N PRO A 42 0.41 -11.43 -14.49
CA PRO A 42 1.00 -10.13 -14.82
C PRO A 42 0.01 -9.13 -15.43
N GLY A 43 -0.81 -9.57 -16.40
CA GLY A 43 -1.84 -8.74 -17.01
C GLY A 43 -2.92 -8.35 -15.99
N PHE A 44 -3.39 -9.30 -15.19
CA PHE A 44 -4.36 -9.07 -14.13
C PHE A 44 -3.85 -8.03 -13.12
N LEU A 45 -2.62 -8.18 -12.63
CA LEU A 45 -2.03 -7.23 -11.69
C LEU A 45 -1.90 -5.83 -12.30
N ALA A 46 -1.54 -5.72 -13.59
CA ALA A 46 -1.46 -4.44 -14.27
C ALA A 46 -2.85 -3.77 -14.40
N ALA A 47 -3.87 -4.51 -14.83
CA ALA A 47 -5.24 -4.02 -14.95
C ALA A 47 -5.85 -3.66 -13.60
N TRP A 48 -5.56 -4.44 -12.57
CA TRP A 48 -5.98 -4.20 -11.20
C TRP A 48 -5.31 -2.94 -10.63
N LYS A 49 -3.99 -2.79 -10.81
CA LYS A 49 -3.24 -1.62 -10.36
C LYS A 49 -3.62 -0.34 -11.13
N ALA A 50 -4.05 -0.44 -12.38
CA ALA A 50 -4.47 0.70 -13.19
C ALA A 50 -5.67 1.46 -12.59
N GLY A 51 -6.52 0.80 -11.79
CA GLY A 51 -7.65 1.47 -11.10
C GLY A 51 -7.22 2.37 -9.94
N TYR A 52 -5.98 2.22 -9.45
CA TYR A 52 -5.47 2.96 -8.29
C TYR A 52 -5.51 4.48 -8.48
N ARG A 53 -5.01 4.97 -9.62
CA ARG A 53 -4.89 6.42 -9.84
C ARG A 53 -6.26 7.10 -10.07
N PRO A 54 -7.13 6.60 -10.96
CA PRO A 54 -8.45 7.19 -11.16
C PRO A 54 -9.31 7.23 -9.89
N ALA A 55 -9.28 6.16 -9.09
CA ALA A 55 -10.04 6.08 -7.84
C ALA A 55 -9.58 7.14 -6.82
N MET A 56 -8.26 7.34 -6.67
CA MET A 56 -7.73 8.41 -5.82
C MET A 56 -8.05 9.80 -6.37
N ASP A 57 -7.92 10.00 -7.68
CA ASP A 57 -8.19 11.30 -8.30
C ASP A 57 -9.66 11.73 -8.10
N ALA A 58 -10.61 10.79 -8.14
CA ALA A 58 -12.03 11.04 -7.83
C ALA A 58 -12.25 11.47 -6.38
N VAL A 59 -11.48 10.94 -5.42
CA VAL A 59 -11.55 11.38 -4.02
C VAL A 59 -10.89 12.75 -3.85
N ILE A 60 -9.74 12.98 -4.51
CA ILE A 60 -8.99 14.24 -4.45
C ILE A 60 -9.80 15.40 -5.06
N SER A 61 -10.54 15.14 -6.15
CA SER A 61 -11.41 16.13 -6.80
C SER A 61 -12.72 16.39 -6.05
N GLY A 62 -13.07 15.55 -5.06
CA GLY A 62 -14.33 15.60 -4.34
C GLY A 62 -15.51 14.94 -5.08
N GLU A 63 -15.26 14.24 -6.19
CA GLU A 63 -16.28 13.47 -6.92
C GLU A 63 -16.80 12.28 -6.11
N ARG A 64 -15.93 11.64 -5.32
CA ARG A 64 -16.30 10.56 -4.39
C ARG A 64 -15.85 10.88 -2.95
N PRO A 65 -16.64 10.48 -1.94
CA PRO A 65 -16.15 10.42 -0.56
C PRO A 65 -14.92 9.50 -0.44
N TYR A 66 -14.13 9.67 0.61
CA TYR A 66 -13.01 8.77 0.90
C TYR A 66 -13.50 7.34 1.14
N PHE A 67 -12.77 6.37 0.60
CA PHE A 67 -12.88 4.93 0.83
C PHE A 67 -11.45 4.36 0.90
N ASN A 68 -11.26 3.25 1.62
CA ASN A 68 -9.92 2.69 1.85
C ASN A 68 -9.42 1.84 0.67
N LEU A 69 -8.20 1.30 0.78
CA LEU A 69 -7.61 0.51 -0.31
C LEU A 69 -8.29 -0.84 -0.51
N ASP A 70 -8.84 -1.44 0.54
CA ASP A 70 -9.57 -2.70 0.44
C ASP A 70 -10.79 -2.52 -0.45
N GLU A 71 -11.60 -1.49 -0.18
CA GLU A 71 -12.76 -1.13 -0.99
C GLU A 71 -12.35 -0.83 -2.44
N MET A 72 -11.32 0.01 -2.63
CA MET A 72 -10.84 0.40 -3.95
C MET A 72 -10.40 -0.79 -4.79
N TYR A 73 -9.57 -1.67 -4.22
CA TYR A 73 -9.02 -2.78 -4.96
C TYR A 73 -10.03 -3.91 -5.12
N LEU A 74 -10.95 -4.14 -4.19
CA LEU A 74 -12.05 -5.07 -4.43
C LEU A 74 -12.99 -4.57 -5.53
N GLU A 75 -13.36 -3.29 -5.51
CA GLU A 75 -14.16 -2.67 -6.59
C GLU A 75 -13.46 -2.87 -7.94
N ARG A 76 -12.16 -2.57 -8.01
CA ARG A 76 -11.39 -2.72 -9.24
C ARG A 76 -11.21 -4.19 -9.65
N MET A 77 -10.99 -5.10 -8.71
CA MET A 77 -10.89 -6.53 -8.98
C MET A 77 -12.17 -7.03 -9.65
N ASN A 78 -13.34 -6.70 -9.09
CA ASN A 78 -14.63 -7.08 -9.64
C ASN A 78 -14.87 -6.57 -11.08
N GLN A 79 -14.25 -5.44 -11.46
CA GLN A 79 -14.35 -4.91 -12.81
C GLN A 79 -13.48 -5.67 -13.83
N VAL A 80 -12.33 -6.19 -13.41
CA VAL A 80 -11.32 -6.75 -14.33
C VAL A 80 -11.26 -8.26 -14.36
N VAL A 81 -11.78 -8.97 -13.34
CA VAL A 81 -11.67 -10.44 -13.25
C VAL A 81 -12.16 -11.18 -14.50
N GLY A 82 -13.23 -10.71 -15.14
CA GLY A 82 -13.75 -11.34 -16.36
C GLY A 82 -12.82 -11.23 -17.57
N GLU A 83 -11.95 -10.22 -17.64
CA GLU A 83 -10.95 -10.07 -18.71
C GLU A 83 -9.86 -11.15 -18.64
N PHE A 84 -9.70 -11.79 -17.48
CA PHE A 84 -8.64 -12.75 -17.17
C PHE A 84 -9.17 -14.16 -16.87
N GLY A 85 -10.46 -14.44 -17.14
CA GLY A 85 -11.07 -15.75 -16.85
C GLY A 85 -11.23 -16.05 -15.36
N LEU A 86 -11.29 -15.01 -14.52
CA LEU A 86 -11.34 -15.09 -13.06
C LEU A 86 -12.75 -14.80 -12.50
N GLU A 87 -13.79 -14.74 -13.35
CA GLU A 87 -15.18 -14.49 -12.94
C GLU A 87 -15.75 -15.58 -12.01
N GLY A 88 -15.17 -16.78 -12.03
CA GLY A 88 -15.52 -17.89 -11.14
C GLY A 88 -14.98 -17.78 -9.72
N LEU A 89 -14.13 -16.78 -9.43
CA LEU A 89 -13.61 -16.57 -8.08
C LEU A 89 -14.74 -16.30 -7.09
N THR A 90 -14.78 -17.09 -6.02
CA THR A 90 -15.65 -16.82 -4.88
C THR A 90 -15.23 -15.55 -4.15
N GLU A 91 -16.14 -14.95 -3.37
CA GLU A 91 -15.79 -13.78 -2.56
C GLU A 91 -14.64 -14.07 -1.60
N ALA A 92 -14.57 -15.27 -1.01
CA ALA A 92 -13.45 -15.66 -0.15
C ALA A 92 -12.11 -15.66 -0.89
N GLN A 93 -12.08 -16.14 -2.13
CA GLN A 93 -10.89 -16.14 -2.97
C GLN A 93 -10.46 -14.71 -3.36
N LYS A 94 -11.42 -13.83 -3.68
CA LYS A 94 -11.13 -12.41 -3.95
C LYS A 94 -10.52 -11.72 -2.73
N GLN A 95 -11.04 -12.00 -1.53
CA GLN A 95 -10.47 -11.48 -0.29
C GLN A 95 -9.06 -12.04 -0.04
N GLU A 96 -8.81 -13.32 -0.33
CA GLU A 96 -7.46 -13.87 -0.20
C GLU A 96 -6.47 -13.22 -1.16
N ILE A 97 -6.85 -13.03 -2.43
CA ILE A 97 -6.05 -12.33 -3.43
C ILE A 97 -5.78 -10.88 -2.99
N LEU A 98 -6.79 -10.18 -2.45
CA LEU A 98 -6.63 -8.86 -1.85
C LEU A 98 -5.59 -8.87 -0.72
N HIS A 99 -5.66 -9.86 0.18
CA HIS A 99 -4.74 -9.95 1.31
C HIS A 99 -3.29 -10.33 0.93
N LEU A 100 -2.99 -10.64 -0.33
CA LEU A 100 -1.61 -10.76 -0.80
C LEU A 100 -0.84 -9.44 -0.66
N TRP A 101 -1.54 -8.29 -0.72
CA TRP A 101 -0.97 -6.98 -0.44
C TRP A 101 -0.44 -6.81 0.99
N LEU A 102 -0.79 -7.70 1.91
CA LEU A 102 -0.31 -7.65 3.30
C LEU A 102 1.06 -8.31 3.48
N LYS A 103 1.55 -9.05 2.48
CA LYS A 103 2.77 -9.86 2.52
C LYS A 103 3.84 -9.36 1.55
N ILE A 104 3.93 -8.05 1.39
CA ILE A 104 4.86 -7.42 0.46
C ILE A 104 6.25 -7.36 1.06
N ASP A 105 7.24 -7.86 0.32
CA ASP A 105 8.62 -7.89 0.74
C ASP A 105 9.26 -6.49 0.65
N PRO A 106 10.08 -6.10 1.65
CA PRO A 106 10.85 -4.88 1.58
C PRO A 106 11.97 -4.96 0.54
N TRP A 107 12.43 -3.81 0.05
CA TRP A 107 13.68 -3.78 -0.72
C TRP A 107 14.85 -4.30 0.14
N PRO A 108 15.88 -4.94 -0.45
CA PRO A 108 16.98 -5.54 0.31
C PRO A 108 17.72 -4.57 1.25
N ASP A 109 17.78 -3.28 0.90
CA ASP A 109 18.44 -2.23 1.66
C ASP A 109 17.52 -1.56 2.70
N ALA A 110 16.20 -1.73 2.60
CA ALA A 110 15.23 -0.96 3.37
C ALA A 110 15.35 -1.21 4.89
N VAL A 111 15.44 -2.47 5.31
CA VAL A 111 15.50 -2.81 6.75
C VAL A 111 16.79 -2.28 7.39
N GLU A 112 17.93 -2.45 6.72
CA GLU A 112 19.22 -1.96 7.20
C GLU A 112 19.24 -0.43 7.24
N GLY A 113 18.79 0.22 6.16
CA GLY A 113 18.73 1.66 6.02
C GLY A 113 17.85 2.30 7.10
N LEU A 114 16.63 1.78 7.28
CA LEU A 114 15.71 2.24 8.32
C LEU A 114 16.29 2.00 9.72
N THR A 115 16.89 0.84 10.00
CA THR A 115 17.51 0.56 11.30
C THR A 115 18.63 1.56 11.63
N ARG A 116 19.40 2.00 10.64
CA ARG A 116 20.43 3.02 10.81
C ARG A 116 19.83 4.41 11.09
N LEU A 117 18.75 4.76 10.40
CA LEU A 117 18.06 6.05 10.59
C LEU A 117 17.33 6.12 11.94
N ALA A 118 16.73 5.01 12.39
CA ALA A 118 16.01 4.91 13.67
C ALA A 118 16.89 5.21 14.89
N LYS A 119 18.22 5.12 14.76
CA LYS A 119 19.17 5.52 15.82
C LYS A 119 19.15 7.02 16.13
N LYS A 120 18.65 7.84 15.21
CA LYS A 120 18.70 9.31 15.30
C LYS A 120 17.35 9.98 15.11
N TYR A 121 16.46 9.40 14.30
CA TYR A 121 15.21 10.01 13.90
C TYR A 121 14.04 9.11 14.29
N THR A 122 12.88 9.70 14.58
CA THR A 122 11.62 8.95 14.63
C THR A 122 11.18 8.66 13.20
N LEU A 123 11.01 7.38 12.87
CA LEU A 123 10.62 6.94 11.53
C LEU A 123 9.12 6.65 11.50
N VAL A 124 8.42 7.30 10.58
CA VAL A 124 6.96 7.22 10.50
C VAL A 124 6.55 6.93 9.07
N THR A 125 5.57 6.05 8.85
CA THR A 125 5.00 5.91 7.50
C THR A 125 4.16 7.14 7.16
N LEU A 126 4.10 7.51 5.89
CA LEU A 126 3.10 8.42 5.34
C LEU A 126 2.78 7.94 3.93
N SER A 127 1.91 6.93 3.85
CA SER A 127 1.50 6.28 2.61
C SER A 127 0.01 6.45 2.37
N ASN A 128 -0.39 6.32 1.11
CA ASN A 128 -1.81 6.22 0.77
C ASN A 128 -2.42 4.89 1.22
N GLY A 129 -1.63 3.86 1.53
CA GLY A 129 -2.09 2.56 2.01
C GLY A 129 -2.95 2.63 3.28
N SER A 130 -3.90 1.69 3.43
CA SER A 130 -4.75 1.60 4.63
C SER A 130 -3.89 1.35 5.87
N PHE A 131 -4.35 1.79 7.04
CA PHE A 131 -3.63 1.59 8.31
C PHE A 131 -3.33 0.10 8.58
N ALA A 132 -4.33 -0.77 8.35
CA ALA A 132 -4.18 -2.22 8.51
C ALA A 132 -3.11 -2.80 7.56
N TRP A 133 -3.06 -2.33 6.32
CA TRP A 133 -2.10 -2.78 5.32
C TRP A 133 -0.66 -2.42 5.72
N LEU A 134 -0.42 -1.15 6.07
CA LEU A 134 0.92 -0.72 6.46
C LEU A 134 1.39 -1.41 7.74
N THR A 135 0.48 -1.63 8.69
CA THR A 135 0.79 -2.38 9.92
C THR A 135 1.22 -3.81 9.60
N ALA A 136 0.49 -4.50 8.72
CA ALA A 136 0.81 -5.86 8.32
C ALA A 136 2.12 -5.94 7.53
N ILE A 137 2.32 -5.05 6.57
CA ILE A 137 3.55 -4.97 5.76
C ILE A 137 4.77 -4.67 6.64
N ALA A 138 4.65 -3.72 7.57
CA ALA A 138 5.73 -3.41 8.50
C ALA A 138 6.12 -4.62 9.36
N LYS A 139 5.11 -5.36 9.86
CA LYS A 139 5.32 -6.58 10.64
C LYS A 139 5.93 -7.70 9.78
N HIS A 140 5.44 -7.91 8.56
CA HIS A 140 5.94 -8.92 7.63
C HIS A 140 7.40 -8.67 7.26
N GLY A 141 7.74 -7.44 6.89
CA GLY A 141 9.08 -7.05 6.45
C GLY A 141 10.07 -6.75 7.58
N GLY A 142 9.65 -6.78 8.85
CA GLY A 142 10.50 -6.38 9.98
C GLY A 142 10.95 -4.91 9.89
N LEU A 143 10.10 -4.03 9.36
CA LEU A 143 10.41 -2.62 9.14
C LEU A 143 10.36 -1.85 10.47
N PRO A 144 11.45 -1.21 10.92
CA PRO A 144 11.55 -0.61 12.25
C PRO A 144 10.95 0.80 12.29
N PHE A 145 9.71 0.95 11.84
CA PHE A 145 8.96 2.21 12.00
C PHE A 145 8.54 2.38 13.45
N ASP A 146 8.73 3.58 13.99
CA ASP A 146 8.30 3.95 15.35
C ASP A 146 6.79 4.22 15.40
N ALA A 147 6.20 4.66 14.29
CA ALA A 147 4.76 4.86 14.17
C ALA A 147 4.25 4.56 12.75
N ILE A 148 3.00 4.12 12.67
CA ILE A 148 2.26 3.91 11.42
C ILE A 148 1.26 5.05 11.26
N LEU A 149 1.53 5.98 10.34
CA LEU A 149 0.56 6.97 9.88
C LEU A 149 0.28 6.78 8.39
N THR A 150 -0.95 7.08 7.99
CA THR A 150 -1.41 6.95 6.61
C THR A 150 -2.23 8.17 6.21
N ALA A 151 -2.46 8.33 4.91
CA ALA A 151 -3.36 9.37 4.41
C ALA A 151 -4.82 9.16 4.88
N GLU A 152 -5.19 7.92 5.26
CA GLU A 152 -6.48 7.55 5.85
C GLU A 152 -6.78 8.33 7.14
N ASN A 153 -5.74 8.64 7.94
CA ASN A 153 -5.91 9.46 9.15
C ASN A 153 -6.53 10.84 8.84
N ALA A 154 -6.34 11.35 7.63
CA ALA A 154 -6.92 12.60 7.15
C ALA A 154 -8.15 12.40 6.25
N GLN A 155 -8.56 11.15 5.99
CA GLN A 155 -9.59 10.75 5.02
C GLN A 155 -9.41 11.42 3.65
N VAL A 156 -8.16 11.49 3.18
CA VAL A 156 -7.79 11.98 1.85
C VAL A 156 -6.65 11.12 1.30
N TYR A 157 -6.33 11.27 0.02
CA TYR A 157 -5.12 10.67 -0.57
C TYR A 157 -4.05 11.75 -0.82
N LYS A 158 -2.77 11.39 -0.66
CA LYS A 158 -1.65 12.17 -1.20
C LYS A 158 -1.86 12.36 -2.72
N PRO A 159 -1.57 13.56 -3.27
CA PRO A 159 -0.83 14.66 -2.66
C PRO A 159 -1.69 15.74 -1.96
N HIS A 160 -2.92 15.44 -1.53
CA HIS A 160 -3.75 16.43 -0.85
C HIS A 160 -3.03 16.99 0.41
N PRO A 161 -2.92 18.32 0.59
CA PRO A 161 -2.14 18.92 1.68
C PRO A 161 -2.51 18.43 3.09
N ARG A 162 -3.81 18.20 3.33
CA ARG A 162 -4.32 17.64 4.60
C ARG A 162 -3.63 16.34 5.02
N ALA A 163 -3.24 15.47 4.09
CA ALA A 163 -2.52 14.23 4.43
C ALA A 163 -1.21 14.51 5.17
N TYR A 164 -0.47 15.54 4.74
CA TYR A 164 0.81 15.92 5.34
C TYR A 164 0.60 16.73 6.62
N LEU A 165 -0.34 17.69 6.61
CA LEU A 165 -0.61 18.54 7.78
C LEU A 165 -1.11 17.72 8.96
N THR A 166 -2.02 16.77 8.74
CA THR A 166 -2.50 15.86 9.79
C THR A 166 -1.38 14.97 10.31
N ALA A 167 -0.48 14.48 9.45
CA ALA A 167 0.67 13.67 9.90
C ALA A 167 1.64 14.47 10.78
N ILE A 168 1.88 15.75 10.45
CA ILE A 168 2.68 16.67 11.27
C ILE A 168 2.02 16.92 12.62
N GLU A 169 0.72 17.22 12.62
CA GLU A 169 -0.08 17.46 13.83
C GLU A 169 -0.07 16.25 14.78
N LEU A 170 -0.26 15.03 14.25
CA LEU A 170 -0.24 13.79 15.05
C LEU A 170 1.12 13.51 15.68
N MET A 171 2.20 14.04 15.12
CA MET A 171 3.55 13.95 15.66
C MET A 171 3.90 15.12 16.61
N GLY A 172 2.96 16.04 16.85
CA GLY A 172 3.13 17.17 17.77
C GLY A 172 4.13 18.23 17.30
N MET A 173 4.23 18.43 15.98
CA MET A 173 5.17 19.38 15.35
C MET A 173 4.47 20.58 14.72
#